data_AF-A0A2M8NMN8-F1
#
_entry.id   AF-A0A2M8NMN8-F1
#
_cell.length_a   1.000
_cell.length_b   1.000
_cell.length_c   1.000
_cell.angle_alpha   90.00
_cell.angle_beta   90.00
_cell.angle_gamma   90.00
#
_symmetry.space_group_name_H-M   'P 1'
#
loop_
_entity.id
_entity.type
_entity.pdbx_description
1 polymer ?
#
loop_
_entity_poly.entity_id
_entity_poly.type
_entity_poly.pdbx_seq_one_letter_code
_entity_poly.pdbx_strand_id
1 'polypeptide(L)'
;MAAAQDRIERMVNDAVDRMKTSAAPMPVIAVGGGSILLKRPIIGASEVVMPPHFAVANAIGAAIAQIGGETDRIFSMAEMSRDQALATAKSEAIEKAVAAGADRDTVEIVEVEEVPLAYLPGNATRIMVKAVGDLKEA
;
A
#
# COMPACT_ATOMS: atom_id res chain seq x y z
N MET A 1 0.36 20.14 -29.07
CA MET A 1 1.35 19.67 -28.08
C MET A 1 1.32 20.49 -26.79
N ALA A 2 1.27 21.83 -26.83
CA ALA A 2 1.24 22.68 -25.62
C ALA A 2 0.11 22.31 -24.64
N ALA A 3 -1.13 22.17 -25.13
CA ALA A 3 -2.28 21.81 -24.29
C ALA A 3 -2.11 20.47 -23.54
N ALA A 4 -1.39 19.50 -24.12
CA ALA A 4 -1.12 18.22 -23.48
C ALA A 4 -0.08 18.37 -22.36
N GLN A 5 0.97 19.14 -22.59
CA GLN A 5 1.97 19.45 -21.55
C GLN A 5 1.36 20.22 -20.39
N ASP A 6 0.53 21.23 -20.67
CA ASP A 6 -0.16 22.00 -19.63
C ASP A 6 -1.12 21.11 -18.83
N ARG A 7 -1.75 20.12 -19.48
CA ARG A 7 -2.60 19.16 -18.78
C ARG A 7 -1.79 18.22 -17.89
N ILE A 8 -0.66 17.70 -18.37
CA ILE A 8 0.24 16.84 -17.58
C ILE A 8 0.74 17.59 -16.35
N GLU A 9 1.22 18.82 -16.54
CA GLU A 9 1.72 19.66 -15.43
C GLU A 9 0.64 19.90 -14.37
N ARG A 10 -0.57 20.29 -14.78
CA ARG A 10 -1.68 20.48 -13.84
C ARG A 10 -1.98 19.19 -13.06
N MET A 11 -2.08 18.05 -13.76
CA MET A 11 -2.38 16.77 -13.10
C MET A 11 -1.30 16.36 -12.09
N VAL A 12 -0.03 16.62 -12.41
CA VAL A 12 1.09 16.29 -11.52
C VAL A 12 1.12 17.23 -10.30
N ASN A 13 0.95 18.54 -10.51
CA ASN A 13 0.89 19.51 -9.42
C ASN A 13 -0.28 19.21 -8.48
N ASP A 14 -1.47 18.94 -9.02
CA ASP A 14 -2.66 18.58 -8.23
C ASP A 14 -2.43 17.28 -7.43
N ALA A 15 -1.76 16.30 -8.02
CA ALA A 15 -1.47 15.03 -7.35
C ALA A 15 -0.46 15.21 -6.20
N VAL A 16 0.59 16.00 -6.42
CA VAL A 16 1.59 16.30 -5.38
C VAL A 16 0.94 17.09 -4.24
N ASP A 17 0.15 18.11 -4.54
CA ASP A 17 -0.53 18.90 -3.52
C ASP A 17 -1.45 18.05 -2.63
N ARG A 18 -2.22 17.13 -3.24
CA ARG A 18 -3.09 16.19 -2.51
C ARG A 18 -2.35 15.19 -1.62
N MET A 19 -1.12 14.82 -1.99
CA MET A 19 -0.35 13.80 -1.26
C MET A 19 0.46 14.39 -0.11
N LYS A 20 0.79 15.68 -0.17
CA LYS A 20 1.58 16.34 0.87
C LYS A 20 0.84 16.36 2.20
N THR A 21 1.52 15.95 3.26
CA THR A 21 1.01 16.00 4.64
C THR A 21 1.17 17.37 5.29
N SER A 22 1.87 18.31 4.62
CA SER A 22 2.05 19.69 5.07
C SER A 22 2.29 20.62 3.89
N ALA A 23 2.25 21.94 4.12
CA ALA A 23 2.53 22.93 3.07
C ALA A 23 4.01 22.93 2.60
N ALA A 24 4.94 22.37 3.41
CA ALA A 24 6.37 22.37 3.09
C ALA A 24 6.67 21.59 1.80
N PRO A 25 7.60 22.06 0.94
CA PRO A 25 7.99 21.29 -0.24
C PRO A 25 8.60 19.92 0.13
N MET A 26 8.27 18.87 -0.62
CA MET A 26 8.73 17.49 -0.40
C MET A 26 9.47 16.94 -1.63
N PRO A 27 10.45 16.04 -1.47
CA PRO A 27 11.12 15.43 -2.62
C PRO A 27 10.15 14.56 -3.41
N VAL A 28 10.23 14.61 -4.74
CA VAL A 28 9.43 13.79 -5.66
C VAL A 28 10.34 12.83 -6.41
N ILE A 29 10.04 11.54 -6.36
CA ILE A 29 10.72 10.51 -7.15
C ILE A 29 9.90 10.25 -8.42
N ALA A 30 10.46 10.57 -9.58
CA ALA A 30 9.80 10.38 -10.88
C ALA A 30 10.28 9.09 -11.55
N VAL A 31 9.36 8.16 -11.81
CA VAL A 31 9.63 6.86 -12.44
C VAL A 31 8.67 6.55 -13.59
N GLY A 32 8.95 5.47 -14.31
CA GLY A 32 8.22 5.04 -15.51
C GLY A 32 8.65 5.79 -16.76
N GLY A 33 8.32 5.25 -17.93
CA GLY A 33 8.68 5.85 -19.22
C GLY A 33 8.09 7.24 -19.48
N GLY A 34 6.99 7.59 -18.80
CA GLY A 34 6.35 8.90 -18.91
C GLY A 34 7.05 10.03 -18.12
N SER A 35 7.99 9.71 -17.23
CA SER A 35 8.72 10.69 -16.42
C SER A 35 9.48 11.73 -17.28
N ILE A 36 9.91 11.35 -18.49
CA ILE A 36 10.57 12.24 -19.45
C ILE A 36 9.69 13.41 -19.92
N LEU A 37 8.37 13.33 -19.70
CA LEU A 37 7.41 14.37 -20.06
C LEU A 37 7.37 15.50 -19.01
N LEU A 38 7.97 15.30 -17.83
CA LEU A 38 8.06 16.28 -16.74
C LEU A 38 9.15 17.32 -17.06
N LYS A 39 8.82 18.28 -17.94
CA LYS A 39 9.76 19.31 -18.42
C LYS A 39 9.74 20.61 -17.61
N ARG A 40 8.77 20.77 -16.71
CA ARG A 40 8.57 21.98 -15.90
C ARG A 40 8.73 21.62 -14.41
N PRO A 41 9.13 22.58 -13.56
CA PRO A 41 9.18 22.36 -12.12
C PRO A 41 7.81 21.93 -11.57
N ILE A 42 7.82 21.03 -10.59
CA ILE A 42 6.62 20.61 -9.88
C ILE A 42 6.41 21.53 -8.69
N ILE A 43 5.24 22.18 -8.61
CA ILE A 43 4.89 23.09 -7.53
C ILE A 43 4.77 22.28 -6.24
N GLY A 44 5.49 22.71 -5.20
CA GLY A 44 5.50 22.00 -3.92
C GLY A 44 6.45 20.81 -3.86
N ALA A 45 7.22 20.54 -4.92
CA ALA A 45 8.38 19.66 -4.84
C ALA A 45 9.63 20.43 -4.41
N SER A 46 10.41 19.90 -3.46
CA SER A 46 11.73 20.46 -3.13
C SER A 46 12.75 20.14 -4.22
N GLU A 47 12.64 18.94 -4.79
CA GLU A 47 13.43 18.44 -5.89
C GLU A 47 12.66 17.35 -6.63
N VAL A 48 13.07 17.06 -7.88
CA VAL A 48 12.56 15.94 -8.66
C VAL A 48 13.73 15.01 -8.97
N VAL A 49 13.71 13.81 -8.39
CA VAL A 49 14.76 12.81 -8.52
C VAL A 49 14.32 11.76 -9.53
N MET A 50 15.14 11.54 -10.56
CA MET A 50 15.00 10.41 -11.48
C MET A 50 16.10 9.40 -11.16
N PRO A 51 15.79 8.30 -10.43
CA PRO A 51 16.80 7.32 -10.05
C PRO A 51 17.33 6.54 -11.26
N PRO A 52 18.46 5.83 -11.12
CA PRO A 52 18.88 4.84 -12.10
C PRO A 52 17.75 3.85 -12.39
N HIS A 53 17.63 3.41 -13.66
CA HIS A 53 16.59 2.46 -14.10
C HIS A 53 15.13 2.93 -13.87
N PHE A 54 14.87 4.24 -13.73
CA PHE A 54 13.52 4.79 -13.56
C PHE A 54 12.51 4.26 -14.58
N ALA A 55 12.93 3.97 -15.81
CA ALA A 55 12.08 3.47 -16.89
C ALA A 55 11.46 2.09 -16.60
N VAL A 56 12.07 1.29 -15.72
CA VAL A 56 11.63 -0.08 -15.38
C VAL A 56 11.26 -0.24 -13.91
N ALA A 57 11.09 0.85 -13.16
CA ALA A 57 10.80 0.81 -11.72
C ALA A 57 9.59 -0.08 -11.36
N ASN A 58 8.52 -0.06 -12.17
CA ASN A 58 7.34 -0.90 -11.92
C ASN A 58 7.66 -2.40 -12.05
N ALA A 59 8.52 -2.78 -13.00
CA ALA A 59 8.92 -4.18 -13.18
C ALA A 59 9.81 -4.64 -12.03
N ILE A 60 10.74 -3.79 -11.57
CA ILE A 60 11.55 -4.06 -10.38
C ILE A 60 10.65 -4.21 -9.16
N GLY A 61 9.69 -3.30 -8.96
CA GLY A 61 8.73 -3.37 -7.85
C GLY A 61 7.93 -4.66 -7.84
N ALA A 62 7.51 -5.15 -9.01
CA ALA A 62 6.83 -6.44 -9.12
C ALA A 62 7.75 -7.64 -8.84
N ALA A 63 9.03 -7.56 -9.22
CA ALA A 63 9.99 -8.65 -9.05
C ALA A 63 10.50 -8.79 -7.61
N ILE A 64 10.53 -7.71 -6.83
CA ILE A 64 10.94 -7.72 -5.41
C ILE A 64 9.75 -7.82 -4.45
N ALA A 65 8.52 -7.88 -4.97
CA ALA A 65 7.32 -7.90 -4.15
C ALA A 65 7.25 -9.19 -3.32
N GLN A 66 6.97 -9.04 -2.04
CA GLN A 66 6.69 -10.15 -1.15
C GLN A 66 5.30 -10.74 -1.42
N ILE A 67 5.13 -12.02 -1.08
CA ILE A 67 3.86 -12.72 -1.19
C ILE A 67 2.95 -12.29 -0.04
N GLY A 68 1.82 -11.67 -0.39
CA GLY A 68 0.85 -11.13 0.56
C GLY A 68 -0.35 -12.06 0.80
N GLY A 69 -0.89 -12.01 2.01
CA GLY A 69 -2.16 -12.60 2.39
C GLY A 69 -2.99 -11.62 3.21
N GLU A 70 -4.28 -11.51 2.92
CA GLU A 70 -5.17 -10.56 3.57
C GLU A 70 -6.44 -11.23 4.11
N THR A 71 -6.83 -10.83 5.31
CA THR A 71 -8.11 -11.17 5.91
C THR A 71 -8.87 -9.91 6.25
N ASP A 72 -10.09 -9.80 5.73
CA ASP A 72 -11.04 -8.74 6.01
C ASP A 72 -12.37 -9.37 6.40
N ARG A 73 -12.70 -9.32 7.70
CA ARG A 73 -13.87 -10.00 8.25
C ARG A 73 -14.50 -9.20 9.38
N ILE A 74 -15.81 -9.37 9.54
CA ILE A 74 -16.56 -8.84 10.68
C ILE A 74 -16.63 -9.92 11.76
N PHE A 75 -16.23 -9.55 12.97
CA PHE A 75 -16.29 -10.40 14.16
C PHE A 75 -17.32 -9.87 15.14
N SER A 76 -18.16 -10.75 15.68
CA SER A 76 -19.09 -10.44 16.77
C SER A 76 -18.36 -10.61 18.10
N MET A 77 -18.20 -9.51 18.86
CA MET A 77 -17.55 -9.54 20.17
C MET A 77 -18.46 -10.12 21.27
N ALA A 78 -19.69 -10.52 20.92
CA ALA A 78 -20.57 -11.28 21.80
C ALA A 78 -20.19 -12.77 21.88
N GLU A 79 -19.52 -13.31 20.85
CA GLU A 79 -19.20 -14.74 20.73
C GLU A 79 -17.73 -15.05 21.01
N MET A 80 -16.84 -14.06 20.89
CA MET A 80 -15.41 -14.21 21.15
C MET A 80 -14.80 -12.93 21.71
N SER A 81 -13.70 -13.07 22.44
CA SER A 81 -12.92 -11.92 22.89
C SER A 81 -12.19 -11.24 21.73
N ARG A 82 -11.88 -9.95 21.90
CA ARG A 82 -11.08 -9.18 20.93
C ARG A 82 -9.76 -9.87 20.59
N ASP A 83 -9.05 -10.38 21.60
CA ASP A 83 -7.74 -11.03 21.39
C ASP A 83 -7.87 -12.32 20.59
N GLN A 84 -8.95 -13.09 20.79
CA GLN A 84 -9.25 -14.28 19.97
C GLN A 84 -9.59 -13.88 18.53
N ALA A 85 -10.39 -12.84 18.33
CA ALA A 85 -10.74 -12.34 16.99
C ALA A 85 -9.48 -11.88 16.23
N LEU A 86 -8.61 -11.12 16.90
CA LEU A 86 -7.33 -10.68 16.35
C LEU A 86 -6.39 -11.84 16.03
N ALA A 87 -6.23 -12.79 16.96
CA ALA A 87 -5.40 -13.98 16.74
C ALA A 87 -5.91 -14.80 15.55
N THR A 88 -7.23 -14.96 15.43
CA THR A 88 -7.86 -15.65 14.31
C THR A 88 -7.59 -14.93 12.99
N ALA A 89 -7.85 -13.61 12.93
CA ALA A 89 -7.63 -12.83 11.71
C ALA A 89 -6.15 -12.83 11.27
N LYS A 90 -5.21 -12.72 12.22
CA LYS A 90 -3.77 -12.83 11.96
C LYS A 90 -3.38 -14.20 11.42
N SER A 91 -3.84 -15.27 12.08
CA SER A 91 -3.59 -16.63 11.60
C SER A 91 -4.12 -16.80 10.18
N GLU A 92 -5.34 -16.33 9.88
CA GLU A 92 -5.92 -16.44 8.54
C GLU A 92 -5.13 -15.65 7.48
N ALA A 93 -4.63 -14.45 7.81
CA ALA A 93 -3.80 -13.69 6.89
C ALA A 93 -2.46 -14.41 6.60
N ILE A 94 -1.83 -14.97 7.64
CA ILE A 94 -0.60 -15.77 7.50
C ILE A 94 -0.85 -17.00 6.63
N GLU A 95 -1.90 -17.77 6.93
CA GLU A 95 -2.23 -18.97 6.15
C GLU A 95 -2.52 -18.64 4.68
N LYS A 96 -3.18 -17.52 4.40
CA LYS A 96 -3.39 -17.06 3.02
C LYS A 96 -2.09 -16.67 2.32
N ALA A 97 -1.18 -15.99 3.00
CA ALA A 97 0.14 -15.66 2.44
C ALA A 97 0.92 -16.95 2.11
N VAL A 98 0.96 -17.91 3.04
CA VAL A 98 1.63 -19.20 2.85
C VAL A 98 0.98 -20.01 1.72
N ALA A 99 -0.35 -20.04 1.65
CA ALA A 99 -1.08 -20.70 0.58
C ALA A 99 -0.83 -20.05 -0.80
N ALA A 100 -0.54 -18.74 -0.83
CA ALA A 100 -0.14 -18.02 -2.04
C ALA A 100 1.34 -18.22 -2.42
N GLY A 101 2.12 -18.93 -1.60
CA GLY A 101 3.52 -19.26 -1.87
C GLY A 101 4.55 -18.59 -0.96
N ALA A 102 4.12 -17.86 0.08
CA ALA A 102 5.04 -17.27 1.05
C ALA A 102 5.76 -18.35 1.87
N ASP A 103 7.03 -18.11 2.19
CA ASP A 103 7.75 -18.92 3.15
C ASP A 103 7.28 -18.60 4.57
N ARG A 104 6.76 -19.62 5.27
CA ARG A 104 6.10 -19.48 6.57
C ARG A 104 7.02 -18.83 7.59
N ASP A 105 8.31 -19.14 7.54
CA ASP A 105 9.29 -18.66 8.52
C ASP A 105 9.65 -17.18 8.30
N THR A 106 9.29 -16.61 7.14
CA THR A 106 9.50 -15.20 6.79
C THR A 106 8.22 -14.36 6.90
N VAL A 107 7.05 -14.98 7.15
CA VAL A 107 5.78 -14.25 7.17
C VAL A 107 5.69 -13.36 8.40
N GLU A 108 5.44 -12.08 8.18
CA GLU A 108 5.15 -11.10 9.22
C GLU A 108 3.84 -10.36 8.97
N ILE A 109 3.24 -9.84 10.04
CA ILE A 109 2.05 -9.00 9.96
C ILE A 109 2.50 -7.55 9.77
N VAL A 110 2.15 -6.96 8.62
CA VAL A 110 2.54 -5.57 8.28
C VAL A 110 1.42 -4.56 8.56
N GLU A 111 0.17 -5.02 8.64
CA GLU A 111 -0.96 -4.15 8.86
C GLU A 111 -2.05 -4.86 9.67
N VAL A 112 -2.58 -4.16 10.67
CA VAL A 112 -3.76 -4.56 11.43
C VAL A 112 -4.62 -3.32 11.59
N GLU A 113 -5.85 -3.38 11.09
CA GLU A 113 -6.84 -2.33 11.26
C GLU A 113 -8.10 -2.91 11.91
N GLU A 114 -8.60 -2.24 12.94
CA GLU A 114 -9.81 -2.59 13.66
C GLU A 114 -10.80 -1.43 13.56
N VAL A 115 -11.95 -1.68 12.93
CA VAL A 115 -13.01 -0.69 12.76
C VAL A 115 -14.27 -1.17 13.47
N PRO A 116 -14.60 -0.60 14.65
CA PRO A 116 -15.85 -0.91 15.35
C PRO A 116 -17.07 -0.52 14.52
N LEU A 117 -18.03 -1.43 14.39
CA LEU A 117 -19.27 -1.23 13.63
C LEU A 117 -20.43 -0.99 14.60
N ALA A 118 -20.55 0.25 15.07
CA ALA A 118 -21.52 0.65 16.10
C ALA A 118 -23.00 0.46 15.71
N TYR A 119 -23.29 0.29 14.42
CA TYR A 119 -24.65 0.08 13.91
C TYR A 119 -25.06 -1.40 13.85
N LEU A 120 -24.14 -2.33 14.15
CA LEU A 120 -24.43 -3.77 14.16
C LEU A 120 -24.60 -4.28 15.60
N PRO A 121 -25.58 -5.18 15.83
CA PRO A 121 -25.74 -5.82 17.12
C PRO A 121 -24.53 -6.69 17.48
N GLY A 122 -24.28 -6.88 18.78
CA GLY A 122 -23.20 -7.75 19.28
C GLY A 122 -21.81 -7.10 19.35
N ASN A 123 -21.74 -5.77 19.32
CA ASN A 123 -20.47 -5.01 19.37
C ASN A 123 -19.49 -5.47 18.26
N ALA A 124 -20.01 -5.57 17.03
CA ALA A 124 -19.25 -6.13 15.91
C ALA A 124 -18.08 -5.23 15.53
N THR A 125 -16.95 -5.83 15.15
CA THR A 125 -15.74 -5.12 14.71
C THR A 125 -15.27 -5.73 13.41
N ARG A 126 -15.05 -4.90 12.38
CA ARG A 126 -14.36 -5.32 11.17
C ARG A 126 -12.86 -5.30 11.44
N ILE A 127 -12.21 -6.43 11.25
CA ILE A 127 -10.78 -6.59 11.41
C ILE A 127 -10.17 -6.89 10.04
N MET A 128 -9.22 -6.06 9.64
CA MET A 128 -8.43 -6.21 8.43
C MET A 128 -6.99 -6.48 8.82
N VAL A 129 -6.41 -7.58 8.32
CA VAL A 129 -5.02 -7.95 8.59
C VAL A 129 -4.32 -8.27 7.28
N LYS A 130 -3.13 -7.69 7.09
CA LYS A 130 -2.24 -8.03 5.98
C LYS A 130 -0.97 -8.67 6.53
N ALA A 131 -0.62 -9.81 5.95
CA ALA A 131 0.61 -10.52 6.18
C ALA A 131 1.43 -10.55 4.89
N VAL A 132 2.75 -10.47 4.98
CA VAL A 132 3.66 -10.62 3.84
C VAL A 132 4.82 -11.54 4.21
N GLY A 133 5.36 -12.26 3.24
CA GLY A 133 6.58 -13.04 3.40
C GLY A 133 7.29 -13.25 2.07
N ASP A 134 8.52 -13.76 2.11
CA ASP A 134 9.31 -14.01 0.92
C ASP A 134 8.75 -15.20 0.14
N LEU A 135 8.97 -15.24 -1.18
CA LEU A 135 8.55 -16.37 -1.99
C LEU A 135 9.36 -17.61 -1.63
N LYS A 136 8.71 -18.76 -1.39
CA LYS A 136 9.42 -20.04 -1.22
C LYS A 136 10.25 -20.34 -2.46
N GLU A 137 11.55 -20.53 -2.30
CA GLU A 137 12.40 -21.09 -3.35
C GLU A 137 11.90 -22.50 -3.70
N ALA A 138 11.86 -22.81 -5.00
CA ALA A 138 11.34 -24.06 -5.55
C ALA A 138 12.36 -25.21 -5.47
#